data_AF-A0A966XIL1-F1
#
_entry.id   AF-A0A966XIL1-F1
#
_cell.length_a   1.000
_cell.length_b   1.000
_cell.length_c   1.000
_cell.angle_alpha   90.00
_cell.angle_beta   90.00
_cell.angle_gamma   90.00
#
_symmetry.space_group_name_H-M   'P 1'
#
loop_
_entity.id
_entity.type
_entity.pdbx_description
1 polymer ?
#
loop_
_entity_poly.entity_id
_entity_poly.type
_entity_poly.pdbx_seq_one_letter_code
_entity_poly.pdbx_strand_id
1 'polypeptide(L)'
;MGALADLITPNTKWVAVTGASNLIGTMPDLRAVIALARQVGARVFVDAVHLVPHMPVSVRELGCDVLATSPYKWYGPHAGVMYVEPALLDSLPVAKVRPAKDTGPRRFETGTPNFEGIAATQAAARFLIEEDMRKLQALESAVFAPLLEGLLDTPGVR
;
A
#
# COMPACT_ATOMS: atom_id res chain seq x y z
N MET A 1 6.02 8.90 -17.54
CA MET A 1 6.33 9.94 -16.53
C MET A 1 5.97 11.37 -16.95
N GLY A 2 6.09 11.74 -18.24
CA GLY A 2 5.79 13.11 -18.70
C GLY A 2 4.43 13.64 -18.25
N ALA A 3 3.33 12.95 -18.57
CA ALA A 3 1.99 13.40 -18.21
C ALA A 3 1.73 13.55 -16.70
N LEU A 4 2.39 12.74 -15.84
CA LEU A 4 2.24 12.89 -14.38
C LEU A 4 3.02 14.11 -13.87
N ALA A 5 4.23 14.34 -14.38
CA ALA A 5 5.04 15.49 -14.00
C ALA A 5 4.33 16.81 -14.30
N ASP A 6 3.63 16.88 -15.44
CA ASP A 6 2.86 18.06 -15.84
C ASP A 6 1.65 18.35 -14.92
N LEU A 7 1.14 17.34 -14.21
CA LEU A 7 0.03 17.47 -13.26
C LEU A 7 0.49 17.84 -11.84
N ILE A 8 1.76 17.62 -11.50
CA ILE A 8 2.32 17.94 -10.18
C ILE A 8 2.85 19.37 -10.22
N THR A 9 2.16 20.27 -9.53
CA THR A 9 2.45 21.71 -9.52
C THR A 9 2.73 22.18 -8.08
N PRO A 10 3.21 23.42 -7.88
CA PRO A 10 3.36 24.00 -6.53
C PRO A 10 2.06 24.05 -5.70
N ASN A 11 0.89 23.93 -6.34
CA ASN A 11 -0.40 23.87 -5.65
C ASN A 11 -0.79 22.46 -5.19
N THR A 12 -0.11 21.43 -5.69
CA THR A 12 -0.35 20.04 -5.30
C THR A 12 0.00 19.84 -3.83
N LYS A 13 -0.93 19.32 -3.03
CA LYS A 13 -0.72 19.02 -1.60
C LYS A 13 -0.61 17.53 -1.31
N TRP A 14 -1.28 16.72 -2.11
CA TRP A 14 -1.31 15.27 -2.01
C TRP A 14 -1.26 14.65 -3.39
N VAL A 15 -0.56 13.52 -3.48
CA VAL A 15 -0.63 12.58 -4.60
C VAL A 15 -1.11 11.25 -4.03
N ALA A 16 -2.29 10.81 -4.45
CA ALA A 16 -2.81 9.48 -4.13
C ALA A 16 -2.59 8.57 -5.34
N VAL A 17 -1.91 7.45 -5.13
CA VAL A 17 -1.52 6.55 -6.21
C VAL A 17 -1.66 5.10 -5.77
N THR A 18 -2.07 4.22 -6.69
CA THR A 18 -2.06 2.78 -6.43
C THR A 18 -0.63 2.25 -6.52
N GLY A 19 -0.29 1.29 -5.67
CA GLY A 19 0.94 0.52 -5.76
C GLY A 19 0.87 -0.54 -6.86
N ALA A 20 -0.31 -1.11 -7.10
CA ALA A 20 -0.56 -2.04 -8.18
C ALA A 20 -2.05 -2.01 -8.55
N SER A 21 -2.35 -1.91 -9.85
CA SER A 21 -3.73 -1.94 -10.33
C SER A 21 -4.37 -3.30 -10.07
N ASN A 22 -5.55 -3.28 -9.44
CA ASN A 22 -6.36 -4.47 -9.23
C ASN A 22 -6.99 -5.03 -10.52
N LEU A 23 -7.03 -4.23 -11.57
CA LEU A 23 -7.72 -4.57 -12.82
C LEU A 23 -6.73 -5.06 -13.88
N ILE A 24 -5.65 -4.30 -14.09
CA ILE A 24 -4.69 -4.56 -15.18
C ILE A 24 -3.30 -4.96 -14.69
N GLY A 25 -3.11 -5.12 -13.38
CA GLY A 25 -1.84 -5.56 -12.78
C GLY A 25 -0.68 -4.56 -12.89
N THR A 26 -0.85 -3.42 -13.56
CA THR A 26 0.20 -2.42 -13.73
C THR A 26 0.66 -1.87 -12.38
N MET A 27 1.97 -1.88 -12.15
CA MET A 27 2.62 -1.28 -10.99
C MET A 27 3.30 0.03 -11.40
N PRO A 28 2.85 1.21 -10.91
CA PRO A 28 3.53 2.46 -11.18
C PRO A 28 4.94 2.50 -10.56
N ASP A 29 5.83 3.32 -11.13
CA ASP A 29 7.11 3.65 -10.48
C ASP A 29 6.86 4.58 -9.29
N LEU A 30 6.56 3.98 -8.14
CA LEU A 30 6.25 4.71 -6.92
C LEU A 30 7.42 5.59 -6.45
N ARG A 31 8.67 5.16 -6.68
CA ARG A 31 9.85 5.95 -6.28
C ARG A 31 9.88 7.26 -7.04
N ALA A 32 9.62 7.21 -8.35
CA ALA A 32 9.59 8.40 -9.16
C ALA A 32 8.37 9.29 -8.85
N VAL A 33 7.19 8.71 -8.59
CA VAL A 33 6.00 9.45 -8.13
C VAL A 33 6.30 10.21 -6.83
N ILE A 34 6.92 9.55 -5.86
CA ILE A 34 7.29 10.15 -4.56
C ILE A 34 8.35 11.23 -4.73
N ALA A 35 9.34 11.02 -5.59
CA ALA A 35 10.36 12.03 -5.89
C ALA A 35 9.72 13.30 -6.47
N LEU A 36 8.83 13.18 -7.45
CA LEU A 36 8.12 14.32 -8.05
C LEU A 36 7.23 15.06 -7.05
N ALA A 37 6.45 14.32 -6.24
CA ALA A 37 5.60 14.94 -5.22
C ALA A 37 6.42 15.75 -4.20
N ARG A 38 7.56 15.20 -3.76
CA ARG A 38 8.45 15.88 -2.81
C ARG A 38 9.06 17.16 -3.34
N GLN A 39 9.32 17.27 -4.65
CA GLN A 39 9.87 18.49 -5.25
C GLN A 39 8.97 19.72 -5.04
N VAL A 40 7.64 19.52 -4.94
CA VAL A 40 6.67 20.60 -4.70
C VAL A 40 6.16 20.63 -3.25
N GLY A 41 6.73 19.82 -2.36
CA GLY A 41 6.30 19.70 -0.96
C GLY A 41 4.95 18.98 -0.78
N ALA A 42 4.51 18.21 -1.77
CA ALA A 42 3.31 17.38 -1.66
C ALA A 42 3.61 16.08 -0.92
N ARG A 43 2.59 15.57 -0.21
CA ARG A 43 2.61 14.25 0.45
C ARG A 43 2.11 13.15 -0.49
N VAL A 44 2.46 11.90 -0.21
CA VAL A 44 2.04 10.73 -1.00
C VAL A 44 1.28 9.72 -0.17
N PHE A 45 0.10 9.36 -0.67
CA PHE A 45 -0.70 8.23 -0.21
C PHE A 45 -0.57 7.08 -1.21
N VAL A 46 -0.15 5.91 -0.75
CA VAL A 46 -0.04 4.70 -1.55
C VAL A 46 -1.14 3.72 -1.17
N ASP A 47 -2.03 3.41 -2.12
CA ASP A 47 -2.92 2.25 -2.01
C ASP A 47 -2.14 0.98 -2.37
N ALA A 48 -1.74 0.23 -1.36
CA ALA A 48 -0.95 -0.99 -1.49
C ALA A 48 -1.78 -2.27 -1.30
N VAL A 49 -3.12 -2.20 -1.44
CA VAL A 49 -4.02 -3.36 -1.29
C VAL A 49 -3.65 -4.48 -2.25
N HIS A 50 -3.30 -4.15 -3.49
CA HIS A 50 -2.84 -5.10 -4.51
C HIS A 50 -1.33 -5.13 -4.69
N LEU A 51 -0.56 -4.36 -3.91
CA LEU A 51 0.90 -4.39 -3.96
C LEU A 51 1.48 -5.36 -2.92
N VAL A 52 1.03 -5.22 -1.67
CA VAL A 52 1.54 -6.00 -0.53
C VAL A 52 1.43 -7.52 -0.70
N PRO A 53 0.38 -8.08 -1.35
CA PRO A 53 0.31 -9.53 -1.53
C PRO A 53 1.41 -10.11 -2.43
N HIS A 54 1.98 -9.31 -3.33
CA HIS A 54 2.77 -9.81 -4.47
C HIS A 54 4.26 -9.47 -4.39
N MET A 55 4.69 -8.58 -3.50
CA MET A 55 6.10 -8.20 -3.38
C MET A 55 6.46 -7.64 -2.00
N PRO A 56 7.75 -7.68 -1.61
CA PRO A 56 8.18 -7.04 -0.37
C PRO A 56 8.01 -5.52 -0.44
N VAL A 57 7.41 -4.95 0.61
CA VAL A 57 7.19 -3.50 0.73
C VAL A 57 7.85 -2.98 2.00
N SER A 58 8.71 -1.97 1.86
CA SER A 58 9.32 -1.24 2.96
C SER A 58 8.90 0.22 2.90
N VAL A 59 8.03 0.66 3.82
CA VAL A 59 7.60 2.07 3.89
C VAL A 59 8.77 3.03 4.13
N ARG A 60 9.82 2.57 4.82
CA ARG A 60 11.04 3.34 5.05
C ARG A 60 11.82 3.58 3.76
N GLU A 61 11.98 2.54 2.94
CA GLU A 61 12.70 2.64 1.67
C GLU A 61 11.88 3.33 0.58
N LEU A 62 10.56 3.18 0.63
CA LEU A 62 9.63 3.82 -0.29
C LEU A 62 9.51 5.31 0.01
N GLY A 63 9.41 5.68 1.29
CA GLY A 63 9.32 7.06 1.72
C GLY A 63 7.96 7.71 1.47
N CYS A 64 6.89 6.93 1.35
CA CYS A 64 5.54 7.47 1.30
C CYS A 64 5.10 8.02 2.67
N ASP A 65 4.21 9.01 2.68
CA ASP A 65 3.63 9.58 3.91
C ASP A 65 2.53 8.70 4.50
N VAL A 66 1.77 8.04 3.63
CA VAL A 66 0.69 7.11 4.01
C VAL A 66 0.73 5.89 3.10
N LEU A 67 0.52 4.70 3.68
CA LEU A 67 0.31 3.47 2.93
C LEU A 67 -0.85 2.69 3.54
N ALA A 68 -1.80 2.27 2.72
CA ALA A 68 -2.92 1.43 3.15
C ALA A 68 -2.89 0.06 2.47
N THR A 69 -3.28 -0.98 3.19
CA THR A 69 -3.45 -2.33 2.65
C THR A 69 -4.58 -3.07 3.39
N SER A 70 -5.02 -4.20 2.84
CA SER A 70 -6.11 -5.01 3.40
C SER A 70 -5.66 -6.45 3.63
N PRO A 71 -5.58 -6.92 4.89
CA PRO A 71 -5.13 -8.28 5.20
C PRO A 71 -5.86 -9.41 4.49
N TYR A 72 -7.14 -9.28 4.20
CA TYR A 72 -7.88 -10.31 3.45
C TYR A 72 -7.38 -10.53 2.02
N LYS A 73 -6.55 -9.63 1.49
CA LYS A 73 -5.86 -9.80 0.20
C LYS A 73 -4.52 -10.51 0.32
N TRP A 74 -4.00 -10.71 1.54
CA TRP A 74 -2.73 -11.38 1.83
C TRP A 74 -2.86 -12.41 2.95
N TYR A 75 -3.88 -13.28 2.86
CA TYR A 75 -4.14 -14.41 3.77
C TYR A 75 -4.54 -14.07 5.22
N GLY A 76 -4.78 -12.79 5.52
CA GLY A 76 -5.29 -12.32 6.80
C GLY A 76 -6.83 -12.20 6.85
N PRO A 77 -7.39 -11.67 7.95
CA PRO A 77 -8.83 -11.46 8.09
C PRO A 77 -9.33 -10.23 7.30
N HIS A 78 -10.65 -10.09 7.19
CA HIS A 78 -11.31 -8.86 6.71
C HIS A 78 -11.06 -7.69 7.68
N ALA A 79 -9.93 -7.03 7.49
CA ALA A 79 -9.47 -5.88 8.25
C ALA A 79 -8.81 -4.84 7.32
N GLY A 80 -8.32 -3.74 7.90
CA GLY A 80 -7.49 -2.76 7.22
C GLY A 80 -6.22 -2.48 8.03
N VAL A 81 -5.12 -2.21 7.33
CA VAL A 81 -3.85 -1.77 7.93
C VAL A 81 -3.43 -0.49 7.22
N MET A 82 -3.12 0.54 8.01
CA MET A 82 -2.64 1.81 7.50
C MET A 82 -1.39 2.23 8.24
N TYR A 83 -0.34 2.48 7.48
CA TYR A 83 0.83 3.22 7.93
C TYR A 83 0.60 4.70 7.65
N VAL A 84 0.93 5.54 8.63
CA VAL A 84 1.03 6.99 8.49
C VAL A 84 2.35 7.40 9.11
N GLU A 85 3.09 8.27 8.44
CA GLU A 85 4.34 8.84 8.97
C GLU A 85 4.10 9.44 10.37
N PRO A 86 4.95 9.16 11.38
CA PRO A 86 4.67 9.53 12.77
C PRO A 86 4.36 11.02 13.02
N ALA A 87 5.13 11.94 12.44
CA ALA A 87 4.88 13.37 12.65
C ALA A 87 3.55 13.82 11.99
N LEU A 88 3.26 13.30 10.80
CA LEU A 88 1.96 13.49 10.16
C LEU A 88 0.83 12.92 11.02
N LEU A 89 0.95 11.66 11.45
CA LEU A 89 -0.04 10.94 12.27
C LEU A 89 -0.44 11.75 13.48
N ASP A 90 0.53 12.32 14.20
CA ASP A 90 0.31 13.12 15.41
C ASP A 90 -0.27 14.51 15.10
N SER A 91 0.06 15.10 13.95
CA SER A 91 -0.41 16.42 13.54
C SER A 91 -1.88 16.48 13.11
N LEU A 92 -2.46 15.34 12.69
CA LEU A 92 -3.81 15.32 12.12
C LEU A 92 -4.89 15.71 13.16
N PRO A 93 -6.00 16.36 12.77
CA PRO A 93 -7.14 16.51 13.66
C PRO A 93 -7.95 15.20 13.67
N VAL A 94 -8.23 14.66 14.87
CA VAL A 94 -9.04 13.43 15.01
C VAL A 94 -10.08 13.57 16.11
N ALA A 95 -11.27 13.01 15.86
CA ALA A 95 -12.27 12.80 16.89
C ALA A 95 -11.94 11.50 17.64
N LYS A 96 -11.24 11.62 18.77
CA LYS A 96 -10.89 10.47 19.61
C LYS A 96 -11.84 10.29 20.79
N VAL A 97 -11.92 9.06 21.29
CA VAL A 97 -12.57 8.79 22.58
C VAL A 97 -11.77 9.44 23.72
N ARG A 98 -12.45 9.95 24.75
CA ARG A 98 -11.84 10.62 25.92
C ARG A 98 -10.57 9.92 26.49
N PRO A 99 -10.53 8.58 26.67
CA PRO A 99 -9.35 7.92 27.24
C PRO A 99 -8.17 7.75 26.27
N ALA A 100 -8.34 7.99 24.96
CA ALA A 100 -7.24 7.88 24.01
C ALA A 100 -6.24 9.04 24.19
N LYS A 101 -4.95 8.75 24.00
CA LYS A 101 -3.89 9.77 23.99
C LYS A 101 -4.06 10.73 22.81
N ASP A 102 -3.43 11.89 22.88
CA ASP A 102 -3.42 12.85 21.77
C ASP A 102 -2.47 12.45 20.64
N THR A 103 -1.57 11.50 20.88
CA THR A 103 -0.56 11.02 19.92
C THR A 103 -0.65 9.51 19.69
N GLY A 104 -0.03 9.06 18.59
CA GLY A 104 0.05 7.67 18.18
C GLY A 104 -1.22 7.14 17.50
N PRO A 105 -1.19 5.90 16.99
CA PRO A 105 -2.26 5.36 16.14
C PRO A 105 -3.58 5.12 16.89
N ARG A 106 -3.50 4.84 18.20
CA ARG A 106 -4.66 4.50 19.05
C ARG A 106 -5.75 5.57 19.10
N ARG A 107 -5.45 6.82 18.74
CA ARG A 107 -6.45 7.89 18.67
C ARG A 107 -7.40 7.79 17.45
N PHE A 108 -7.00 7.02 16.43
CA PHE A 108 -7.84 6.67 15.28
C PHE A 108 -8.65 5.38 15.52
N GLU A 109 -8.31 4.62 16.56
CA GLU A 109 -8.92 3.33 16.89
C GLU A 109 -9.95 3.53 18.01
N THR A 110 -11.16 3.95 17.64
CA THR A 110 -12.21 4.25 18.62
C THR A 110 -12.88 2.98 19.15
N GLY A 111 -13.03 2.90 20.47
CA GLY A 111 -13.75 1.80 21.12
C GLY A 111 -12.88 0.55 21.34
N THR A 112 -13.53 -0.61 21.43
CA THR A 112 -12.86 -1.89 21.63
C THR A 112 -12.35 -2.41 20.28
N PRO A 113 -11.03 -2.64 20.12
CA PRO A 113 -10.47 -3.20 18.90
C PRO A 113 -10.93 -4.63 18.64
N ASN A 114 -10.91 -5.04 17.37
CA ASN A 114 -11.00 -6.44 16.96
C ASN A 114 -9.66 -7.14 17.26
N PHE A 115 -9.49 -7.62 18.49
CA PHE A 115 -8.21 -8.15 18.96
C PHE A 115 -7.81 -9.43 18.23
N GLU A 116 -8.76 -10.32 18.01
CA GLU A 116 -8.59 -11.57 17.27
C GLU A 116 -8.18 -11.31 15.82
N GLY A 117 -8.79 -10.30 15.18
CA GLY A 117 -8.45 -9.87 13.83
C GLY A 117 -7.08 -9.23 13.74
N ILE A 118 -6.68 -8.44 14.75
CA ILE A 118 -5.34 -7.86 14.83
C ILE A 118 -4.28 -8.97 15.00
N ALA A 119 -4.52 -9.93 15.89
CA ALA A 119 -3.61 -11.07 16.08
C ALA A 119 -3.49 -11.93 14.82
N ALA A 120 -4.60 -12.23 14.14
CA ALA A 120 -4.61 -12.97 12.89
C ALA A 120 -3.90 -12.20 11.75
N THR A 121 -4.07 -10.88 11.70
CA THR A 121 -3.35 -10.00 10.76
C THR A 121 -1.84 -10.07 10.97
N GLN A 122 -1.38 -10.04 12.23
CA GLN A 122 0.04 -10.19 12.55
C GLN A 122 0.57 -11.58 12.14
N ALA A 123 -0.19 -12.64 12.38
CA ALA A 123 0.19 -14.00 12.01
C ALA A 123 0.34 -14.16 10.48
N ALA A 124 -0.62 -13.65 9.70
CA ALA A 124 -0.55 -13.66 8.23
C ALA A 124 0.66 -12.87 7.70
N ALA A 125 0.96 -11.70 8.29
CA ALA A 125 2.10 -10.90 7.89
C ALA A 125 3.42 -11.63 8.19
N ARG A 126 3.51 -12.26 9.36
CA ARG A 126 4.67 -13.05 9.77
C ARG A 126 4.91 -14.22 8.81
N PHE A 127 3.87 -14.98 8.50
CA PHE A 127 3.94 -16.09 7.55
C PHE A 127 4.54 -15.64 6.22
N LEU A 128 4.02 -14.56 5.63
CA LEU A 128 4.52 -14.03 4.36
C LEU A 128 5.98 -13.53 4.41
N ILE A 129 6.38 -12.94 5.54
CA ILE A 129 7.77 -12.51 5.74
C ILE A 129 8.71 -13.73 5.86
N GLU A 130 8.28 -14.77 6.58
CA GLU A 130 9.06 -16.00 6.81
C GLU A 130 9.20 -16.85 5.53
N GLU A 131 8.16 -16.90 4.69
CA GLU A 131 8.17 -17.57 3.39
C GLU A 131 9.02 -16.84 2.31
N ASP A 132 9.54 -15.65 2.64
CA ASP A 132 10.28 -14.76 1.75
C ASP A 132 9.44 -14.28 0.55
N MET A 133 8.87 -13.09 0.69
CA MET A 133 8.09 -12.42 -0.36
C MET A 133 8.78 -12.32 -1.72
N ARG A 134 10.12 -12.36 -1.79
CA ARG A 134 10.84 -12.38 -3.08
C ARG A 134 10.69 -13.70 -3.80
N LYS A 135 10.66 -14.82 -3.06
CA LYS A 135 10.38 -16.14 -3.64
C LYS A 135 8.94 -16.21 -4.15
N LEU A 136 8.00 -15.67 -3.36
CA LEU A 136 6.59 -15.59 -3.77
C LEU A 136 6.42 -14.77 -5.05
N GLN A 137 7.03 -13.58 -5.11
CA GLN A 137 7.02 -12.74 -6.32
C GLN A 137 7.59 -13.47 -7.55
N ALA A 138 8.71 -14.18 -7.39
CA ALA A 138 9.34 -14.92 -8.48
C ALA A 138 8.45 -16.08 -8.95
N LEU A 139 7.81 -16.80 -8.03
CA LEU A 139 6.85 -17.86 -8.34
C LEU A 139 5.63 -17.32 -9.09
N GLU A 140 5.02 -16.25 -8.60
CA GLU A 140 3.88 -15.60 -9.25
C GLU A 140 4.24 -15.16 -10.67
N SER A 141 5.42 -14.57 -10.87
CA SER A 141 5.89 -14.16 -12.20
C SER A 141 6.07 -15.35 -13.14
N ALA A 142 6.62 -16.46 -12.64
CA ALA A 142 6.82 -17.68 -13.41
C ALA A 142 5.51 -18.37 -13.81
N VAL A 143 4.44 -18.22 -13.00
CA VAL A 143 3.10 -18.71 -13.32
C VAL A 143 2.36 -17.76 -14.26
N PHE A 144 2.51 -16.45 -14.05
CA PHE A 144 1.82 -15.43 -14.84
C PHE A 144 2.32 -15.35 -16.28
N ALA A 145 3.62 -15.50 -16.51
CA ALA A 145 4.19 -15.35 -17.86
C ALA A 145 3.58 -16.34 -18.88
N PRO A 146 3.52 -17.66 -18.63
CA PRO A 146 2.85 -18.59 -19.55
C PRO A 146 1.35 -18.32 -19.74
N LEU A 147 0.65 -17.87 -18.70
CA LEU A 147 -0.75 -17.48 -18.80
C LEU A 147 -0.92 -16.29 -19.75
N LEU A 148 -0.10 -15.25 -19.59
CA LEU A 148 -0.15 -14.06 -20.42
C LEU A 148 0.20 -14.39 -21.88
N GLU A 149 1.26 -15.16 -22.10
CA GLU A 149 1.66 -15.62 -23.44
C GLU A 149 0.52 -16.38 -24.13
N GLY A 150 -0.09 -17.36 -23.44
CA GLY A 150 -1.21 -18.11 -24.00
C GLY A 150 -2.45 -17.26 -24.29
N LEU A 151 -2.73 -16.26 -23.45
CA LEU A 151 -3.83 -15.31 -23.70
C LEU A 151 -3.55 -14.43 -24.92
N LEU A 152 -2.33 -13.94 -25.09
CA LEU A 152 -1.94 -13.10 -26.24
C LEU A 152 -1.92 -13.89 -27.57
N ASP A 153 -1.62 -15.19 -27.52
CA ASP A 153 -1.69 -16.07 -28.70
C ASP A 153 -3.12 -16.46 -29.08
N THR A 154 -4.12 -16.18 -28.24
CA THR A 154 -5.52 -16.55 -28.48
C THR A 154 -6.17 -15.60 -29.52
N PRO A 155 -6.69 -16.13 -30.65
CA PRO A 155 -7.32 -15.29 -31.67
C PRO A 155 -8.47 -14.44 -31.11
N GLY A 156 -8.40 -13.13 -31.35
CA GLY A 156 -9.42 -12.16 -30.91
C GLY A 156 -9.16 -11.53 -29.54
N VAL A 157 -8.15 -11.99 -28.80
CA VAL A 157 -7.65 -11.33 -27.58
C VAL A 157 -6.60 -10.28 -27.96
N ARG A 158 -6.64 -9.10 -27.32
CA ARG A 158 -5.69 -7.99 -27.52
C ARG A 158 -5.40 -7.29 -26.20
#